data_AF-A0A1X7M7I5-F1
#
_entry.id   AF-A0A1X7M7I5-F1
#
_cell.length_a   1.000
_cell.length_b   1.000
_cell.length_c   1.000
_cell.angle_alpha   90.00
_cell.angle_beta   90.00
_cell.angle_gamma   90.00
#
_symmetry.space_group_name_H-M   'P 1'
#
loop_
_entity.id
_entity.type
_entity.pdbx_description
1 polymer ?
#
loop_
_entity_poly.entity_id
_entity_poly.type
_entity_poly.pdbx_seq_one_letter_code
_entity_poly.pdbx_strand_id
1 'polypeptide(L)'
;IQCSVSIIRKNSGHYRYLDESAYPDVADGALTYLTTDEIEILLSRLSGDNRLIAVLCLSTGARWGEAERLKAEHIVHNRVSFVKTKTNKPRTVPISDAVAQELVGDKKGFLFPNASYREFRETLKLVKPDLPAGQATHSLRHSFATHFMINGGSIITLQRILGHTRIEQTMVYAHFAPEFLQDAITLNPLRGNLCPQ
;
A
#
# COMPACT_ATOMS: atom_id res chain seq x y z
N ILE A 1 3.51 -0.83 -54.34
CA ILE A 1 2.48 -1.78 -53.86
C ILE A 1 1.49 -0.96 -53.06
N GLN A 2 0.33 -0.64 -53.65
CA GLN A 2 -0.74 0.17 -53.04
C GLN A 2 -1.34 -0.60 -51.87
N CYS A 3 -1.31 -0.02 -50.66
CA CYS A 3 -2.12 -0.47 -49.54
C CYS A 3 -3.47 0.27 -49.61
N SER A 4 -4.49 -0.40 -50.12
CA SER A 4 -5.87 0.03 -50.13
C SER A 4 -6.42 0.13 -48.71
N VAL A 5 -6.87 1.33 -48.34
CA VAL A 5 -7.60 1.65 -47.11
C VAL A 5 -9.01 1.06 -47.21
N SER A 6 -9.32 0.08 -46.37
CA SER A 6 -10.69 -0.41 -46.18
C SER A 6 -11.28 0.18 -44.91
N ILE A 7 -12.15 1.17 -45.08
CA ILE A 7 -12.99 1.75 -44.02
C ILE A 7 -14.00 0.68 -43.59
N ILE A 8 -13.86 0.14 -42.38
CA ILE A 8 -14.91 -0.68 -41.75
C ILE A 8 -15.82 0.27 -40.96
N ARG A 9 -17.06 0.40 -41.44
CA ARG A 9 -18.15 1.13 -40.77
C ARG A 9 -18.50 0.47 -39.43
N LYS A 10 -18.81 1.31 -38.45
CA LYS A 10 -19.35 0.97 -37.12
C LYS A 10 -20.51 -0.03 -37.22
N ASN A 11 -20.46 -1.08 -36.41
CA ASN A 11 -21.67 -1.72 -35.93
C ASN A 11 -21.62 -1.78 -34.40
N SER A 12 -22.61 -1.11 -33.82
CA SER A 12 -23.04 -1.17 -32.43
C SER A 12 -23.21 -2.61 -31.96
N GLY A 13 -22.45 -2.99 -30.93
CA GLY A 13 -22.62 -4.23 -30.20
C GLY A 13 -22.11 -4.01 -28.80
N HIS A 14 -23.06 -3.74 -27.89
CA HIS A 14 -22.84 -3.62 -26.45
C HIS A 14 -21.80 -4.63 -25.95
N TYR A 15 -20.69 -4.14 -25.41
CA TYR A 15 -19.91 -4.94 -24.47
C TYR A 15 -20.81 -5.19 -23.27
N ARG A 16 -21.36 -6.39 -23.21
CA ARG A 16 -22.13 -6.87 -22.08
C ARG A 16 -21.14 -6.98 -20.94
N TYR A 17 -21.25 -6.09 -19.95
CA TYR A 17 -20.51 -6.18 -18.70
C TYR A 17 -20.65 -7.62 -18.19
N LEU A 18 -19.52 -8.25 -17.91
CA LEU A 18 -19.50 -9.54 -17.26
C LEU A 18 -20.22 -9.37 -15.92
N ASP A 19 -21.16 -10.27 -15.69
CA ASP A 19 -21.88 -10.48 -14.46
C ASP A 19 -20.95 -10.32 -13.24
N GLU A 20 -21.25 -9.37 -12.36
CA GLU A 20 -20.54 -9.13 -11.09
C GLU A 20 -20.53 -10.38 -10.18
N SER A 21 -21.32 -11.42 -10.49
CA SER A 21 -21.38 -12.68 -9.75
C SER A 21 -20.16 -13.61 -9.95
N ALA A 22 -19.25 -13.30 -10.88
CA ALA A 22 -18.15 -14.21 -11.25
C ALA A 22 -16.87 -14.06 -10.40
N TYR A 23 -16.78 -13.08 -9.49
CA TYR A 23 -15.71 -13.04 -8.51
C TYR A 23 -16.11 -13.89 -7.30
N PRO A 24 -15.37 -14.97 -6.99
CA PRO A 24 -15.69 -15.81 -5.85
C PRO A 24 -15.71 -14.94 -4.60
N ASP A 25 -16.85 -15.01 -3.90
CA ASP A 25 -17.14 -14.51 -2.57
C ASP A 25 -15.86 -14.48 -1.72
N VAL A 26 -15.20 -13.32 -1.67
CA VAL A 26 -14.01 -13.13 -0.85
C VAL A 26 -14.54 -13.02 0.58
N ALA A 27 -14.54 -14.17 1.25
CA ALA A 27 -15.03 -14.38 2.60
C ALA A 27 -14.95 -13.12 3.48
N ASP A 28 -16.14 -12.68 3.85
CA ASP A 28 -16.53 -11.61 4.75
C ASP A 28 -15.47 -11.27 5.83
N GLY A 29 -14.87 -10.11 5.63
CA GLY A 29 -13.82 -9.53 6.45
C GLY A 29 -13.38 -8.23 5.79
N ALA A 30 -14.33 -7.32 5.60
CA ALA A 30 -14.11 -6.03 4.92
C ALA A 30 -12.79 -5.40 5.39
N LEU A 31 -11.81 -5.34 4.48
CA LEU A 31 -10.49 -4.81 4.75
C LEU A 31 -10.62 -3.35 5.18
N THR A 32 -10.47 -3.10 6.48
CA THR A 32 -10.64 -1.75 7.03
C THR A 32 -9.34 -0.96 6.87
N TYR A 33 -9.40 0.18 6.18
CA TYR A 33 -8.28 1.11 5.99
C TYR A 33 -8.72 2.54 6.32
N LEU A 34 -7.75 3.46 6.47
CA LEU A 34 -8.03 4.87 6.76
C LEU A 34 -8.11 5.69 5.47
N THR A 35 -9.12 6.55 5.37
CA THR A 35 -9.21 7.58 4.33
C THR A 35 -8.14 8.66 4.53
N THR A 36 -7.94 9.53 3.53
CA THR A 36 -6.99 10.65 3.64
C THR A 36 -7.34 11.57 4.82
N ASP A 37 -8.61 11.93 4.97
CA ASP A 37 -9.09 12.77 6.07
C ASP A 37 -8.88 12.10 7.44
N GLU A 38 -9.16 10.80 7.54
CA GLU A 38 -8.90 10.03 8.78
C GLU A 38 -7.40 9.99 9.10
N ILE A 39 -6.53 9.88 8.09
CA ILE A 39 -5.07 9.94 8.28
C ILE A 39 -4.66 11.31 8.82
N GLU A 40 -5.16 12.41 8.26
CA GLU A 40 -4.84 13.77 8.72
C GLU A 40 -5.30 14.01 10.17
N ILE A 41 -6.53 13.58 10.50
CA ILE A 41 -7.06 13.68 11.87
C ILE A 41 -6.25 12.80 12.82
N LEU A 42 -5.86 11.59 12.42
CA LEU A 42 -5.02 10.72 13.25
C LEU A 42 -3.66 11.36 13.52
N LEU A 43 -2.97 11.85 12.48
CA LEU A 43 -1.63 12.43 12.61
C LEU A 43 -1.62 13.76 13.37
N SER A 44 -2.71 14.52 13.36
CA SER A 44 -2.85 15.75 14.15
C SER A 44 -3.13 15.49 15.63
N ARG A 45 -3.73 14.34 15.97
CA ARG A 45 -4.00 13.94 17.36
C ARG A 45 -2.85 13.18 18.02
N LEU A 46 -2.04 12.47 17.25
CA LEU A 46 -0.86 11.79 17.75
C LEU A 46 0.28 12.77 18.00
N SER A 47 1.16 12.44 18.96
CA SER A 47 2.38 13.21 19.23
C SER A 47 3.58 12.29 19.48
N GLY A 48 4.78 12.87 19.53
CA GLY A 48 6.03 12.17 19.85
C GLY A 48 6.27 10.90 19.02
N ASP A 49 6.73 9.85 19.69
CA ASP A 49 7.09 8.57 19.06
C ASP A 49 5.91 7.89 18.37
N ASN A 50 4.69 8.01 18.93
CA ASN A 50 3.50 7.42 18.32
C ASN A 50 3.17 8.05 16.96
N ARG A 51 3.32 9.38 16.84
CA ARG A 51 3.14 10.09 15.57
C ARG A 51 4.20 9.66 14.55
N LEU A 52 5.47 9.57 14.98
CA LEU A 52 6.57 9.17 14.10
C LEU A 52 6.42 7.71 13.62
N ILE A 53 6.00 6.79 14.48
CA ILE A 53 5.66 5.41 14.10
C ILE A 53 4.50 5.40 13.11
N ALA A 54 3.46 6.22 13.31
CA ALA A 54 2.34 6.28 12.40
C ALA A 54 2.77 6.75 11.00
N VAL A 55 3.59 7.80 10.93
CA VAL A 55 4.21 8.28 9.68
C VAL A 55 5.03 7.18 9.01
N LEU A 56 5.89 6.48 9.76
CA LEU A 56 6.69 5.38 9.22
C LEU A 56 5.82 4.24 8.68
N CYS A 57 4.77 3.83 9.41
CA CYS A 57 3.84 2.79 8.96
C CYS A 57 3.12 3.20 7.66
N LEU A 58 2.61 4.44 7.60
CA LEU A 58 1.96 5.00 6.42
C LEU A 58 2.92 5.21 5.24
N SER A 59 4.22 5.31 5.49
CA SER A 59 5.24 5.47 4.43
C SER A 59 5.77 4.13 3.90
N THR A 60 5.63 3.04 4.66
CA THR A 60 6.35 1.79 4.36
C THR A 60 5.50 0.51 4.42
N GLY A 61 4.26 0.58 4.90
CA GLY A 61 3.44 -0.60 5.15
C GLY A 61 3.95 -1.48 6.30
N ALA A 62 4.75 -0.91 7.21
CA ALA A 62 5.19 -1.61 8.41
C ALA A 62 4.00 -1.98 9.32
N ARG A 63 4.10 -3.14 9.99
CA ARG A 63 3.23 -3.42 11.14
C ARG A 63 3.68 -2.56 12.32
N TRP A 64 2.75 -2.14 13.19
CA TRP A 64 3.09 -1.34 14.37
C TRP A 64 4.28 -1.92 15.14
N GLY A 65 4.22 -3.19 15.52
CA GLY A 65 5.27 -3.82 16.32
C GLY A 65 6.60 -4.05 15.59
N GLU A 66 6.64 -3.98 14.25
CA GLU A 66 7.91 -3.98 13.49
C GLU A 66 8.52 -2.56 13.52
N ALA A 67 7.69 -1.53 13.39
CA ALA A 67 8.11 -0.13 13.43
C ALA A 67 8.54 0.31 14.84
N GLU A 68 7.77 -0.01 15.88
CA GLU A 68 8.06 0.35 17.28
C GLU A 68 9.43 -0.17 17.76
N ARG A 69 9.87 -1.33 17.26
CA ARG A 69 11.14 -1.95 17.66
C ARG A 69 12.34 -1.53 16.79
N LEU A 70 12.14 -0.57 15.90
CA LEU A 70 13.19 -0.16 14.97
C LEU A 70 14.32 0.59 15.69
N LYS A 71 15.54 0.39 15.20
CA LYS A 71 16.75 1.01 15.73
C LYS A 71 17.39 1.89 14.66
N ALA A 72 18.21 2.86 15.07
CA ALA A 72 18.94 3.74 14.16
C ALA A 72 19.76 2.96 13.12
N GLU A 73 20.40 1.85 13.51
CA GLU A 73 21.18 0.97 12.62
C GLU A 73 20.35 0.31 11.50
N HIS A 74 19.03 0.24 11.64
CA HIS A 74 18.15 -0.30 10.62
C HIS A 74 17.78 0.72 9.53
N ILE A 75 18.15 1.99 9.69
CA ILE A 75 17.93 3.04 8.69
C ILE A 75 19.28 3.49 8.14
N VAL A 76 19.54 3.16 6.87
CA VAL A 76 20.80 3.47 6.20
C VAL A 76 20.49 3.99 4.79
N HIS A 77 21.04 5.15 4.41
CA HIS A 77 20.79 5.79 3.10
C HIS A 77 19.29 5.87 2.74
N ASN A 78 18.48 6.39 3.67
CA ASN A 78 17.01 6.52 3.54
C ASN A 78 16.29 5.20 3.22
N ARG A 79 16.82 4.09 3.70
CA ARG A 79 16.23 2.77 3.53
C ARG A 79 16.02 2.13 4.90
N VAL A 80 14.77 1.79 5.18
CA VAL A 80 14.38 1.12 6.42
C VAL A 80 14.42 -0.38 6.20
N SER A 81 15.24 -1.08 6.97
CA SER A 81 15.37 -2.53 6.90
C SER A 81 14.59 -3.19 8.03
N PHE A 82 13.54 -3.92 7.67
CA PHE A 82 12.75 -4.71 8.61
C PHE A 82 13.35 -6.11 8.70
N VAL A 83 14.02 -6.39 9.82
CA VAL A 83 14.63 -7.69 10.09
C VAL A 83 13.59 -8.76 10.39
N LYS A 84 13.96 -10.01 10.07
CA LYS A 84 13.10 -11.20 10.00
C LYS A 84 12.24 -11.37 11.26
N THR A 85 10.92 -11.36 11.09
CA THR A 85 9.98 -11.88 12.09
C THR A 85 9.70 -13.37 11.82
N LYS A 86 9.09 -14.10 12.77
CA LYS A 86 8.77 -15.54 12.61
C LYS A 86 8.02 -15.89 11.31
N THR A 87 7.33 -14.93 10.67
CA THR A 87 6.45 -15.14 9.51
C THR A 87 6.78 -14.31 8.28
N ASN A 88 7.50 -13.18 8.39
CA ASN A 88 7.83 -12.33 7.24
C ASN A 88 9.29 -12.49 6.80
N LYS A 89 9.50 -12.40 5.47
CA LYS A 89 10.84 -12.27 4.90
C LYS A 89 11.44 -10.90 5.29
N PRO A 90 12.77 -10.82 5.52
CA PRO A 90 13.42 -9.54 5.68
C PRO A 90 13.23 -8.70 4.42
N ARG A 91 13.00 -7.41 4.59
CA ARG A 91 12.74 -6.49 3.48
C ARG A 91 13.26 -5.10 3.79
N THR A 92 13.57 -4.36 2.74
CA THR A 92 14.06 -3.00 2.85
C THR A 92 13.18 -2.09 2.01
N VAL A 93 12.66 -1.03 2.63
CA VAL A 93 11.72 -0.09 2.01
C VAL A 93 12.37 1.31 1.99
N PRO A 94 12.43 1.99 0.83
CA PRO A 94 12.92 3.36 0.77
C PRO A 94 11.94 4.32 1.46
N ILE A 95 12.47 5.38 2.07
CA ILE A 95 11.73 6.51 2.64
C ILE A 95 12.30 7.81 2.08
N SER A 96 11.56 8.91 2.18
CA SER A 96 12.07 10.23 1.77
C SER A 96 13.10 10.77 2.76
N ASP A 97 13.92 11.72 2.32
CA ASP A 97 14.85 12.46 3.18
C ASP A 97 14.13 13.10 4.38
N ALA A 98 12.97 13.71 4.14
CA ALA A 98 12.17 14.34 5.19
C ALA A 98 11.73 13.33 6.26
N VAL A 99 11.27 12.13 5.85
CA VAL A 99 10.91 11.08 6.81
C VAL A 99 12.16 10.57 7.54
N ALA A 100 13.27 10.35 6.84
CA ALA A 100 14.50 9.88 7.47
C ALA A 100 15.04 10.86 8.52
N GLN A 101 15.02 12.16 8.21
CA GLN A 101 15.45 13.24 9.10
C GLN A 101 14.63 13.29 10.38
N GLU A 102 13.30 13.22 10.27
CA GLU A 102 12.38 13.20 11.40
C GLU A 102 12.51 11.94 12.27
N LEU A 103 12.79 10.79 11.64
CA LEU A 103 12.88 9.50 12.35
C LEU A 103 14.20 9.34 13.10
N VAL A 104 15.34 9.58 12.44
CA VAL A 104 16.67 9.26 12.96
C VAL A 104 17.25 10.44 13.73
N GLY A 105 17.28 11.65 13.16
CA GLY A 105 18.05 12.77 13.71
C GLY A 105 19.45 12.32 14.18
N ASP A 106 19.80 12.66 15.43
CA ASP A 106 21.04 12.22 16.09
C ASP A 106 20.85 10.99 17.02
N LYS A 107 19.70 10.30 16.91
CA LYS A 107 19.34 9.20 17.83
C LYS A 107 20.27 8.00 17.66
N LYS A 108 20.53 7.31 18.78
CA LYS A 108 21.23 6.00 18.83
C LYS A 108 20.34 4.97 19.51
N GLY A 109 20.48 3.70 19.11
CA GLY A 109 19.68 2.61 19.69
C GLY A 109 18.24 2.61 19.15
N PHE A 110 17.25 2.37 20.01
CA PHE A 110 15.83 2.36 19.64
C PHE A 110 15.36 3.75 19.21
N LEU A 111 14.62 3.82 18.11
CA LEU A 111 14.12 5.10 17.58
C LEU A 111 12.92 5.66 18.34
N PHE A 112 12.15 4.78 18.98
CA PHE A 112 10.86 5.08 19.60
C PHE A 112 10.75 4.56 21.05
N PRO A 113 11.66 4.96 21.96
CA PRO A 113 11.68 4.44 23.34
C PRO A 113 10.44 4.82 24.17
N ASN A 114 9.71 5.88 23.79
CA ASN A 114 8.54 6.38 24.49
C ASN A 114 7.22 6.03 23.75
N ALA A 115 7.27 5.09 22.81
CA ALA A 115 6.07 4.64 22.11
C ALA A 115 5.06 4.00 23.07
N SER A 116 3.78 4.29 22.84
CA SER A 116 2.66 3.74 23.60
C SER A 116 1.61 3.21 22.65
N TYR A 117 1.62 1.89 22.41
CA TYR A 117 0.61 1.22 21.59
C TYR A 117 -0.81 1.43 22.14
N ARG A 118 -0.96 1.53 23.47
CA ARG A 118 -2.26 1.77 24.10
C ARG A 118 -2.84 3.12 23.68
N GLU A 119 -2.06 4.18 23.81
CA GLU A 119 -2.47 5.53 23.42
C GLU A 119 -2.78 5.59 21.92
N PHE A 120 -1.90 5.05 21.09
CA PHE A 120 -2.14 4.95 19.65
C PHE A 120 -3.47 4.25 19.33
N ARG A 121 -3.75 3.11 19.97
CA ARG A 121 -4.99 2.35 19.78
C ARG A 121 -6.22 3.14 20.22
N GLU A 122 -6.14 3.84 21.35
CA GLU A 122 -7.24 4.68 21.85
C GLU A 122 -7.52 5.84 20.88
N THR A 123 -6.49 6.56 20.43
CA THR A 123 -6.63 7.63 19.42
C THR A 123 -7.18 7.09 18.10
N LEU A 124 -6.66 5.97 17.61
CA LEU A 124 -7.11 5.34 16.38
C LEU A 124 -8.60 4.97 16.45
N LYS A 125 -9.08 4.45 17.58
CA LYS A 125 -10.49 4.10 17.76
C LYS A 125 -11.41 5.33 17.80
N LEU A 126 -10.90 6.49 18.25
CA LEU A 126 -11.65 7.76 18.17
C LEU A 126 -11.78 8.25 16.73
N VAL A 127 -10.76 8.04 15.90
CA VAL A 127 -10.76 8.44 14.49
C VAL A 127 -11.55 7.47 13.62
N LYS A 128 -11.44 6.17 13.92
CA LYS A 128 -12.11 5.09 13.17
C LYS A 128 -12.88 4.15 14.12
N PRO A 129 -14.10 4.53 14.56
CA PRO A 129 -14.87 3.79 15.56
C PRO A 129 -15.34 2.40 15.10
N ASP A 130 -15.47 2.20 13.80
CA ASP A 130 -15.84 0.95 13.12
C ASP A 130 -14.69 -0.04 12.97
N LEU A 131 -13.47 0.32 13.41
CA LEU A 131 -12.31 -0.56 13.32
C LEU A 131 -12.52 -1.88 14.09
N PRO A 132 -12.40 -3.05 13.43
CA PRO A 132 -12.58 -4.34 14.09
C PRO A 132 -11.57 -4.58 15.21
N ALA A 133 -12.00 -5.34 16.23
CA ALA A 133 -11.15 -5.66 17.36
C ALA A 133 -9.86 -6.38 16.91
N GLY A 134 -8.70 -5.92 17.42
CA GLY A 134 -7.39 -6.50 17.10
C GLY A 134 -6.73 -6.00 15.82
N GLN A 135 -7.43 -5.22 14.97
CA GLN A 135 -6.86 -4.75 13.70
C GLN A 135 -6.00 -3.48 13.81
N ALA A 136 -5.96 -2.81 14.96
CA ALA A 136 -5.18 -1.58 15.15
C ALA A 136 -3.68 -1.72 14.80
N THR A 137 -3.08 -2.90 15.00
CA THR A 137 -1.68 -3.16 14.62
C THR A 137 -1.41 -3.19 13.11
N HIS A 138 -2.46 -3.37 12.31
CA HIS A 138 -2.40 -3.52 10.85
C HIS A 138 -3.15 -2.41 10.09
N SER A 139 -3.96 -1.59 10.77
CA SER A 139 -4.75 -0.53 10.13
C SER A 139 -3.92 0.37 9.24
N LEU A 140 -2.79 0.90 9.73
CA LEU A 140 -1.89 1.75 8.94
C LEU A 140 -1.21 1.03 7.78
N ARG A 141 -0.93 -0.27 7.92
CA ARG A 141 -0.40 -1.10 6.84
C ARG A 141 -1.44 -1.29 5.75
N HIS A 142 -2.70 -1.53 6.12
CA HIS A 142 -3.81 -1.61 5.18
C HIS A 142 -4.02 -0.27 4.48
N SER A 143 -3.97 0.85 5.20
CA SER A 143 -4.02 2.19 4.61
C SER A 143 -2.91 2.39 3.58
N PHE A 144 -1.65 2.14 3.94
CA PHE A 144 -0.54 2.25 2.98
C PHE A 144 -0.79 1.40 1.72
N ALA A 145 -1.15 0.13 1.90
CA ALA A 145 -1.34 -0.80 0.79
C ALA A 145 -2.53 -0.44 -0.11
N THR A 146 -3.65 -0.04 0.49
CA THR A 146 -4.84 0.41 -0.25
C THR A 146 -4.53 1.67 -1.04
N HIS A 147 -4.01 2.73 -0.40
CA HIS A 147 -3.66 3.97 -1.09
C HIS A 147 -2.57 3.76 -2.15
N PHE A 148 -1.61 2.86 -1.91
CA PHE A 148 -0.61 2.50 -2.91
C PHE A 148 -1.24 1.93 -4.18
N MET A 149 -2.25 1.05 -4.05
CA MET A 149 -2.97 0.50 -5.20
C MET A 149 -3.87 1.54 -5.88
N ILE A 150 -4.61 2.36 -5.11
CA ILE A 150 -5.43 3.47 -5.62
C ILE A 150 -4.58 4.40 -6.49
N ASN A 151 -3.36 4.68 -6.06
CA ASN A 151 -2.42 5.56 -6.76
C ASN A 151 -1.71 4.89 -7.96
N GLY A 152 -2.19 3.73 -8.42
CA GLY A 152 -1.66 3.03 -9.61
C GLY A 152 -0.39 2.21 -9.35
N GLY A 153 -0.11 1.90 -8.08
CA GLY A 153 1.05 1.08 -7.72
C GLY A 153 0.95 -0.37 -8.25
N SER A 154 2.10 -0.95 -8.60
CA SER A 154 2.16 -2.35 -9.04
C SER A 154 1.95 -3.33 -7.87
N ILE A 155 1.03 -4.28 -8.00
CA ILE A 155 0.75 -5.30 -6.99
C ILE A 155 1.98 -6.15 -6.65
N ILE A 156 2.88 -6.39 -7.62
CA ILE A 156 4.13 -7.13 -7.43
C ILE A 156 5.11 -6.32 -6.58
N THR A 157 5.19 -5.01 -6.81
CA THR A 157 5.98 -4.10 -6.00
C THR A 157 5.43 -4.04 -4.57
N LEU A 158 4.11 -3.93 -4.41
CA LEU A 158 3.46 -3.94 -3.11
C LEU A 158 3.74 -5.23 -2.33
N GLN A 159 3.67 -6.40 -2.98
CA GLN A 159 4.02 -7.69 -2.35
C GLN A 159 5.43 -7.66 -1.75
N ARG A 160 6.41 -7.10 -2.48
CA ARG A 160 7.80 -6.98 -2.02
C ARG A 160 7.93 -6.00 -0.86
N ILE A 161 7.26 -4.83 -0.94
CA ILE A 161 7.25 -3.82 0.13
C ILE A 161 6.63 -4.38 1.41
N LEU A 162 5.55 -5.16 1.31
CA LEU A 162 4.87 -5.75 2.46
C LEU A 162 5.57 -7.01 3.00
N GLY A 163 6.51 -7.59 2.23
CA GLY A 163 7.22 -8.82 2.58
C GLY A 163 6.36 -10.07 2.55
N HIS A 164 5.30 -10.07 1.73
CA HIS A 164 4.42 -11.22 1.56
C HIS A 164 5.13 -12.35 0.82
N THR A 165 5.02 -13.57 1.32
CA THR A 165 5.68 -14.73 0.73
C THR A 165 5.01 -15.19 -0.55
N ARG A 166 3.69 -15.00 -0.65
CA ARG A 166 2.88 -15.36 -1.81
C ARG A 166 2.01 -14.20 -2.26
N ILE A 167 1.68 -14.13 -3.54
CA ILE A 167 0.95 -13.00 -4.12
C ILE A 167 -0.50 -12.94 -3.63
N GLU A 168 -1.10 -14.08 -3.30
CA GLU A 168 -2.50 -14.18 -2.84
C GLU A 168 -2.74 -13.38 -1.56
N GLN A 169 -1.70 -13.22 -0.72
CA GLN A 169 -1.76 -12.39 0.48
C GLN A 169 -1.92 -10.89 0.15
N THR A 170 -1.43 -10.46 -1.01
CA THR A 170 -1.51 -9.08 -1.49
C THR A 170 -2.73 -8.87 -2.38
N MET A 171 -3.28 -9.92 -2.98
CA MET A 171 -4.45 -9.82 -3.88
C MET A 171 -5.69 -9.21 -3.20
N VAL A 172 -5.77 -9.21 -1.87
CA VAL A 172 -6.81 -8.50 -1.11
C VAL A 172 -6.88 -7.00 -1.42
N TYR A 173 -5.81 -6.39 -1.95
CA TYR A 173 -5.79 -4.97 -2.35
C TYR A 173 -6.02 -4.75 -3.85
N ALA A 174 -6.10 -5.81 -4.67
CA ALA A 174 -6.08 -5.68 -6.12
C ALA A 174 -7.30 -4.92 -6.68
N HIS A 175 -8.46 -5.03 -6.03
CA HIS A 175 -9.69 -4.33 -6.42
C HIS A 175 -9.63 -2.81 -6.24
N PHE A 176 -8.60 -2.27 -5.56
CA PHE A 176 -8.36 -0.84 -5.48
C PHE A 176 -7.53 -0.30 -6.63
N ALA A 177 -6.95 -1.16 -7.48
CA ALA A 177 -6.18 -0.72 -8.63
C ALA A 177 -7.09 -0.04 -9.66
N PRO A 178 -6.67 1.08 -10.25
CA PRO A 178 -7.39 1.66 -11.38
C PRO A 178 -7.43 0.68 -12.55
N GLU A 179 -8.58 0.62 -13.24
CA GLU A 179 -8.74 -0.20 -14.43
C GLU A 179 -8.11 0.50 -15.65
N PHE A 180 -7.12 -0.14 -16.26
CA PHE A 180 -6.45 0.36 -17.45
C PHE A 180 -6.63 -0.58 -18.65
N LEU A 181 -7.85 -0.98 -18.97
CA LEU A 181 -8.09 -1.90 -20.10
C LEU A 181 -7.55 -1.36 -21.44
N GLN A 182 -7.49 -0.02 -21.61
CA GLN A 182 -6.90 0.62 -22.80
C GLN A 182 -5.37 0.45 -22.88
N ASP A 183 -4.69 0.16 -21.79
CA ASP A 183 -3.25 -0.08 -21.78
C ASP A 183 -2.87 -1.33 -22.58
N ALA A 184 -3.80 -2.27 -22.77
CA ALA A 184 -3.60 -3.40 -23.67
C ALA A 184 -3.31 -2.97 -25.12
N ILE A 185 -3.80 -1.79 -25.53
CA ILE A 185 -3.52 -1.23 -26.87
C ILE A 185 -2.16 -0.52 -26.88
N THR A 186 -1.87 0.29 -25.86
CA THR A 186 -0.67 1.16 -25.85
C THR A 186 0.60 0.44 -25.42
N LEU A 187 0.49 -0.57 -24.56
CA LEU A 187 1.62 -1.32 -23.98
C LEU A 187 1.89 -2.66 -24.67
N ASN A 188 1.08 -3.06 -25.67
CA ASN A 188 1.41 -4.25 -26.45
C ASN A 188 2.66 -4.04 -27.32
N PRO A 189 3.29 -5.12 -27.83
CA PRO A 189 4.55 -5.02 -28.60
C PRO A 189 4.47 -4.16 -29.87
N LEU A 190 3.26 -3.92 -30.41
CA LEU A 190 3.05 -3.11 -31.61
C LEU A 190 2.66 -1.66 -31.28
N ARG A 191 2.47 -1.34 -29.99
CA ARG A 191 2.02 -0.02 -29.49
C ARG A 191 0.77 0.50 -30.21
N GLY A 192 -0.16 -0.41 -30.52
CA GLY A 192 -1.40 -0.10 -31.23
C GLY A 192 -1.26 0.08 -32.75
N ASN A 193 -0.08 -0.20 -33.31
CA ASN A 193 0.17 -0.16 -34.75
C ASN A 193 0.08 -1.56 -35.39
N LEU A 194 0.12 -1.61 -36.73
CA LEU A 194 0.13 -2.86 -37.48
C LEU A 194 1.54 -3.45 -37.66
N CYS A 195 2.59 -2.68 -37.36
CA CYS A 195 3.99 -3.10 -37.49
C CYS A 195 4.83 -2.56 -36.31
N PRO A 196 5.85 -3.30 -35.85
CA PRO A 196 6.80 -2.80 -34.85
C PRO A 196 7.57 -1.59 -35.40
N GLN A 197 7.76 -0.55 -34.59
CA GLN A 197 8.69 0.55 -34.84
C GLN A 197 10.06 0.24 -34.25
#